data_AF-A0A7X5PA84-F1
#
_entry.id   AF-A0A7X5PA84-F1
#
_cell.length_a   1.000
_cell.length_b   1.000
_cell.length_c   1.000
_cell.angle_alpha   90.00
_cell.angle_beta   90.00
_cell.angle_gamma   90.00
#
_symmetry.space_group_name_H-M   'P 1'
#
loop_
_entity.id
_entity.type
_entity.pdbx_description
1 polymer ?
#
loop_
_entity_poly.entity_id
_entity_poly.type
_entity_poly.pdbx_seq_one_letter_code
_entity_poly.pdbx_strand_id
1 'polypeptide(L)'
;MFVDDLCDKEEFILPRGCSKSTIINKVISCYTIVIGNTEADSIQFITDTRKMLENPYIVKAFGKLIDENNRTLNRQEIELTNNSKIQAFSWGSSVRGTTYGFTEGIFRPSCVICNDVLSEDDIL
;
A
#
# COMPACT_ATOMS: atom_id res chain seq x y z
N MET A 1 -8.43 15.99 -8.30
CA MET A 1 -7.93 16.13 -9.68
C MET A 1 -6.43 16.21 -9.57
N PHE A 2 -5.71 15.14 -9.90
CA PHE A 2 -4.24 15.21 -10.01
C PHE A 2 -3.93 15.97 -11.30
N VAL A 3 -3.09 16.98 -11.18
CA VAL A 3 -2.71 17.91 -12.24
C VAL A 3 -1.51 17.26 -12.95
N ASP A 4 -1.75 16.82 -14.17
CA ASP A 4 -0.82 16.21 -15.13
C ASP A 4 -0.13 14.89 -14.69
N ASP A 5 -0.64 13.78 -15.22
CA ASP A 5 -0.02 12.45 -15.16
C ASP A 5 1.17 12.37 -16.15
N LEU A 6 2.31 12.93 -15.74
CA LEU A 6 3.49 13.06 -16.59
C LEU A 6 4.44 11.86 -16.50
N CYS A 7 4.34 11.05 -15.44
CA CYS A 7 5.28 9.98 -15.13
C CYS A 7 4.56 8.75 -14.57
N ASP A 8 4.55 7.65 -15.34
CA ASP A 8 3.92 6.38 -14.94
C ASP A 8 4.74 5.56 -13.93
N LYS A 9 6.04 5.84 -13.80
CA LYS A 9 6.99 5.08 -12.98
C LYS A 9 7.96 6.03 -12.31
N GLU A 10 8.20 5.81 -11.03
CA GLU A 10 9.11 6.62 -10.24
C GLU A 10 9.94 5.72 -9.31
N GLU A 11 11.23 6.05 -9.16
CA GLU A 11 12.17 5.34 -8.30
C GLU A 11 12.85 6.35 -7.38
N PHE A 12 12.86 6.04 -6.08
CA PHE A 12 13.44 6.91 -5.06
C PHE A 12 14.58 6.20 -4.33
N ILE A 13 15.81 6.57 -4.67
CA ILE A 13 17.02 6.13 -3.96
C ILE A 13 17.39 7.22 -2.95
N LEU A 14 17.04 7.00 -1.69
CA LEU A 14 17.17 7.98 -0.61
C LEU A 14 17.89 7.38 0.59
N PRO A 15 18.66 8.18 1.37
CA PRO A 15 19.35 7.68 2.55
C PRO A 15 18.39 7.20 3.64
N ARG A 16 18.90 6.32 4.52
CA ARG A 16 18.16 5.86 5.71
C ARG A 16 17.79 7.06 6.61
N GLY A 17 16.64 6.97 7.28
CA GLY A 17 16.19 8.00 8.24
C GLY A 17 15.38 9.15 7.64
N CYS A 18 15.18 9.23 6.32
CA CYS A 18 14.44 10.32 5.67
C CYS A 18 12.90 10.18 5.66
N SER A 19 12.32 9.31 6.49
CA SER A 19 10.86 9.07 6.56
C SER A 19 10.21 8.67 5.21
N LYS A 20 11.01 8.18 4.26
CA LYS A 20 10.59 7.85 2.90
C LYS A 20 9.36 6.93 2.83
N SER A 21 9.33 5.88 3.66
CA SER A 21 8.21 4.93 3.72
C SER A 21 6.92 5.54 4.28
N THR A 22 7.00 6.70 4.95
CA THR A 22 5.84 7.44 5.45
C THR A 22 5.36 8.45 4.42
N ILE A 23 6.26 9.23 3.82
CA ILE A 23 5.88 10.32 2.92
C ILE A 23 5.49 9.80 1.54
N ILE A 24 6.24 8.82 1.01
CA ILE A 24 6.07 8.32 -0.35
C ILE A 24 5.03 7.18 -0.37
N ASN A 25 5.25 6.14 0.42
CA ASN A 25 4.44 4.91 0.29
C ASN A 25 3.02 5.05 0.87
N LYS A 26 2.73 6.10 1.63
CA LYS A 26 1.41 6.30 2.24
C LYS A 26 0.47 7.18 1.43
N VAL A 27 0.89 7.62 0.24
CA VAL A 27 0.00 8.24 -0.75
C VAL A 27 -0.83 7.14 -1.40
N ILE A 28 -1.82 6.63 -0.67
CA ILE A 28 -2.66 5.50 -1.09
C ILE A 28 -4.04 6.04 -1.43
N SER A 29 -4.41 6.00 -2.71
CA SER A 29 -5.67 6.55 -3.22
C SER A 29 -6.53 5.54 -3.97
N CYS A 30 -5.97 4.40 -4.37
CA CYS A 30 -6.61 3.40 -5.21
C CYS A 30 -6.20 1.97 -4.78
N TYR A 31 -6.69 0.95 -5.50
CA TYR A 31 -6.24 -0.42 -5.26
C TYR A 31 -4.73 -0.53 -5.47
N THR A 32 -4.01 -0.68 -4.36
CA THR A 32 -2.56 -0.63 -4.28
C THR A 32 -2.00 -1.96 -3.83
N ILE A 33 -0.99 -2.44 -4.55
CA ILE A 33 -0.14 -3.55 -4.13
C ILE A 33 1.15 -2.99 -3.56
N VAL A 34 1.60 -3.55 -2.45
CA VAL A 34 2.88 -3.21 -1.84
C VAL A 34 3.74 -4.47 -1.79
N ILE A 35 4.98 -4.35 -2.26
CA ILE A 35 5.95 -5.43 -2.25
C ILE A 35 7.07 -5.07 -1.28
N GLY A 36 7.22 -5.84 -0.22
CA GLY A 36 8.35 -5.77 0.69
C GLY A 36 9.43 -6.80 0.30
N ASN A 37 10.66 -6.59 0.76
CA ASN A 37 11.72 -7.59 0.59
C ASN A 37 11.34 -8.91 1.29
N THR A 38 11.00 -8.83 2.58
CA THR A 38 10.56 -9.98 3.37
C THR A 38 9.05 -9.97 3.66
N GLU A 39 8.52 -11.12 4.09
CA GLU A 39 7.14 -11.19 4.60
C GLU A 39 6.94 -10.32 5.85
N ALA A 40 7.95 -10.26 6.73
CA ALA A 40 7.89 -9.42 7.92
C ALA A 40 7.74 -7.94 7.56
N ASP A 41 8.49 -7.45 6.57
CA ASP A 41 8.39 -6.07 6.08
C ASP A 41 6.99 -5.76 5.52
N SER A 42 6.42 -6.74 4.81
CA SER A 42 5.08 -6.67 4.23
C SER A 42 4.00 -6.55 5.31
N ILE A 43 4.08 -7.37 6.36
CA ILE A 43 3.17 -7.34 7.52
C ILE A 43 3.33 -6.04 8.31
N GLN A 44 4.58 -5.58 8.49
CA GLN A 44 4.88 -4.34 9.18
C GLN A 44 4.27 -3.15 8.43
N PHE A 45 4.39 -3.13 7.10
CA PHE A 45 3.78 -2.09 6.28
C PHE A 45 2.26 -2.00 6.47
N ILE A 46 1.55 -3.13 6.45
CA ILE A 46 0.10 -3.20 6.68
C ILE A 46 -0.26 -2.66 8.07
N THR A 47 0.49 -3.10 9.09
CA THR A 47 0.29 -2.66 10.48
C THR A 47 0.45 -1.15 10.62
N ASP A 48 1.50 -0.57 10.03
CA ASP A 48 1.77 0.86 10.09
C ASP A 48 0.78 1.67 9.25
N THR A 49 0.33 1.14 8.12
CA THR A 49 -0.73 1.75 7.31
C THR A 49 -2.03 1.84 8.11
N ARG A 50 -2.42 0.78 8.81
CA ARG A 50 -3.63 0.79 9.64
C ARG A 50 -3.56 1.86 10.73
N LYS A 51 -2.45 1.91 11.48
CA LYS A 51 -2.22 2.95 12.50
C LYS A 51 -2.31 4.37 11.92
N MET A 52 -1.78 4.57 10.72
CA MET A 52 -1.86 5.86 10.04
C MET A 52 -3.31 6.21 9.65
N LEU A 53 -4.07 5.26 9.11
CA LEU A 53 -5.46 5.48 8.70
C LEU A 53 -6.40 5.77 9.88
N GLU A 54 -6.05 5.27 11.06
CA GLU A 54 -6.75 5.55 12.32
C GLU A 54 -6.29 6.86 12.99
N ASN A 55 -5.27 7.54 12.45
CA ASN A 55 -4.78 8.79 13.01
C ASN A 55 -5.89 9.88 13.00
N PRO A 56 -6.10 10.62 14.10
CA PRO A 56 -7.18 11.61 14.19
C PRO A 56 -7.17 12.68 13.09
N TYR A 57 -5.99 13.08 12.62
CA TYR A 57 -5.86 14.07 11.54
C TYR A 57 -6.30 13.47 10.19
N ILE A 58 -5.93 12.22 9.93
CA ILE A 58 -6.34 11.50 8.73
C ILE A 58 -7.85 11.25 8.75
N VAL A 59 -8.40 10.78 9.87
CA VAL A 59 -9.85 10.58 10.04
C VAL A 59 -10.61 11.89 9.89
N LYS A 60 -10.09 13.00 10.41
CA LYS A 60 -10.72 14.32 10.25
C LYS A 60 -10.70 14.81 8.79
N ALA A 61 -9.65 14.49 8.04
CA ALA A 61 -9.50 14.94 6.66
C ALA A 61 -10.27 14.07 5.65
N PHE A 62 -10.25 12.74 5.83
CA PHE A 62 -10.75 11.77 4.85
C PHE A 62 -11.93 10.92 5.35
N GLY A 63 -12.33 11.08 6.61
CA GLY A 63 -13.32 10.22 7.25
C GLY A 63 -12.73 8.90 7.76
N LYS A 64 -13.60 8.03 8.31
CA LYS A 64 -13.19 6.72 8.81
C LYS A 64 -13.04 5.74 7.64
N LEU A 65 -11.81 5.42 7.28
CA LEU A 65 -11.48 4.51 6.18
C LEU A 65 -11.41 3.03 6.60
N ILE A 66 -11.21 2.77 7.90
CA ILE A 66 -11.13 1.43 8.48
C ILE A 66 -12.49 1.01 9.03
N ASP A 67 -13.01 -0.13 8.58
CA ASP A 67 -14.27 -0.71 9.08
C ASP A 67 -14.16 -2.23 9.25
N GLU A 68 -13.76 -2.65 10.45
CA GLU A 68 -13.55 -4.06 10.80
C GLU A 68 -14.80 -4.93 10.75
N ASN A 69 -16.00 -4.34 10.75
CA ASN A 69 -17.24 -5.09 10.74
C ASN A 69 -17.69 -5.47 9.32
N ASN A 70 -17.39 -4.62 8.34
CA ASN A 70 -17.89 -4.75 6.97
C ASN A 70 -16.78 -4.97 5.93
N ARG A 71 -15.51 -4.80 6.31
CA ARG A 71 -14.36 -4.88 5.40
C ARG A 71 -13.33 -5.89 5.89
N THR A 72 -12.57 -6.45 4.96
CA THR A 72 -11.47 -7.35 5.30
C THR A 72 -10.29 -6.57 5.87
N LEU A 73 -9.87 -6.92 7.08
CA LEU A 73 -8.64 -6.43 7.71
C LEU A 73 -7.85 -7.60 8.26
N ASN A 74 -6.74 -7.94 7.61
CA ASN A 74 -5.83 -8.98 8.05
C ASN A 74 -4.37 -8.55 7.94
N ARG A 75 -3.43 -9.48 8.15
CA ARG A 75 -1.99 -9.19 8.19
C ARG A 75 -1.40 -8.87 6.81
N GLN A 76 -2.11 -9.22 5.73
CA GLN A 76 -1.66 -9.08 4.35
C GLN A 76 -2.51 -8.09 3.56
N GLU A 77 -3.73 -7.79 3.98
CA GLU A 77 -4.60 -6.86 3.25
C GLU A 77 -5.51 -6.01 4.16
N ILE A 78 -5.83 -4.83 3.65
CA ILE A 78 -6.78 -3.88 4.22
C ILE A 78 -7.74 -3.45 3.12
N GLU A 79 -9.03 -3.69 3.31
CA GLU A 79 -10.08 -3.11 2.50
C GLU A 79 -10.61 -1.84 3.15
N LEU A 80 -10.73 -0.78 2.37
CA LEU A 80 -11.13 0.54 2.82
C LEU A 80 -12.60 0.82 2.49
N THR A 81 -13.22 1.71 3.26
CA THR A 81 -14.64 2.07 3.08
C THR A 81 -14.95 2.73 1.74
N ASN A 82 -13.95 3.29 1.06
CA ASN A 82 -14.04 3.90 -0.26
C ASN A 82 -13.88 2.91 -1.43
N ASN A 83 -14.11 1.62 -1.20
CA ASN A 83 -13.99 0.55 -2.22
C ASN A 83 -12.58 0.44 -2.81
N SER A 84 -11.56 0.74 -2.02
CA SER A 84 -10.17 0.47 -2.37
C SER A 84 -9.57 -0.60 -1.46
N LYS A 85 -8.45 -1.15 -1.90
CA LYS A 85 -7.75 -2.23 -1.19
C LYS A 85 -6.26 -1.94 -1.16
N ILE A 86 -5.62 -2.36 -0.09
CA ILE A 86 -4.17 -2.34 0.09
C ILE A 86 -3.77 -3.78 0.35
N GLN A 87 -2.88 -4.33 -0.47
CA GLN A 87 -2.46 -5.72 -0.33
C GLN A 87 -0.94 -5.81 -0.39
N ALA A 88 -0.35 -6.45 0.61
CA ALA A 88 1.09 -6.60 0.75
C ALA A 88 1.53 -8.01 0.34
N PHE A 89 2.65 -8.07 -0.38
CA PHE A 89 3.31 -9.28 -0.86
C PHE A 89 4.80 -9.20 -0.53
N SER A 90 5.46 -10.34 -0.34
CA SER A 90 6.92 -10.40 -0.29
C SER A 90 7.51 -10.57 -1.69
N TRP A 91 8.77 -10.18 -1.87
CA TRP A 91 9.47 -10.23 -3.16
C TRP A 91 9.43 -11.61 -3.84
N GLY A 92 9.53 -12.69 -3.06
CA GLY A 92 9.48 -14.08 -3.57
C GLY A 92 8.07 -14.63 -3.82
N SER A 93 7.00 -13.86 -3.55
CA SER A 93 5.62 -14.34 -3.63
C SER A 93 4.94 -13.96 -4.95
N SER A 94 4.02 -14.81 -5.41
CA SER A 94 3.30 -14.57 -6.68
C SER A 94 2.18 -13.55 -6.51
N VAL A 95 2.27 -12.46 -7.27
CA VAL A 95 1.23 -11.42 -7.38
C VAL A 95 0.19 -11.75 -8.48
N ARG A 96 0.45 -12.76 -9.32
CA ARG A 96 -0.34 -13.06 -10.51
C ARG A 96 -1.80 -13.36 -10.18
N GLY A 97 -2.72 -12.78 -10.96
CA GLY A 97 -4.14 -13.09 -10.90
C GLY A 97 -4.91 -12.35 -9.81
N THR A 98 -4.22 -11.60 -8.95
CA THR A 98 -4.79 -10.78 -7.89
C THR A 98 -5.85 -9.80 -8.42
N THR A 99 -6.98 -9.74 -7.70
CA THR A 99 -8.13 -8.90 -7.98
C THR A 99 -8.77 -8.44 -6.67
N TYR A 100 -9.54 -7.36 -6.75
CA TYR A 100 -10.44 -6.94 -5.69
C TYR A 100 -11.88 -6.95 -6.22
N GLY A 101 -12.70 -7.86 -5.71
CA GLY A 101 -14.13 -7.92 -6.05
C GLY A 101 -14.95 -7.10 -5.06
N PHE A 102 -15.74 -6.17 -5.56
CA PHE A 102 -16.74 -5.44 -4.77
C PHE A 102 -18.06 -5.32 -5.53
N THR A 103 -19.11 -4.77 -4.92
CA THR A 103 -20.47 -4.69 -5.50
C THR A 103 -20.55 -4.06 -6.88
N GLU A 104 -19.57 -3.23 -7.26
CA GLU A 104 -19.50 -2.55 -8.55
C GLU A 104 -18.68 -3.30 -9.62
N GLY A 105 -18.03 -4.41 -9.25
CA GLY A 105 -17.27 -5.24 -10.19
C GLY A 105 -15.97 -5.80 -9.64
N ILE A 106 -15.14 -6.32 -10.55
CA ILE A 106 -13.82 -6.89 -10.24
C ILE A 106 -12.76 -5.89 -10.71
N PHE A 107 -11.98 -5.37 -9.77
CA PHE A 107 -10.93 -4.39 -10.00
C PHE A 107 -9.54 -5.04 -9.97
N ARG A 108 -8.66 -4.53 -10.84
CA ARG A 108 -7.24 -4.90 -10.87
C ARG A 108 -6.42 -3.84 -10.14
N PRO A 109 -5.23 -4.20 -9.61
CA PRO A 109 -4.33 -3.23 -9.00
C PRO A 109 -4.03 -2.08 -9.97
N SER A 110 -4.12 -0.85 -9.46
CA SER A 110 -3.83 0.37 -10.22
C SER A 110 -2.50 0.99 -9.83
N CYS A 111 -1.98 0.65 -8.65
CA CYS A 111 -0.68 1.10 -8.15
C CYS A 111 0.12 -0.07 -7.57
N VAL A 112 1.42 -0.07 -7.80
CA VAL A 112 2.37 -1.02 -7.21
C VAL A 112 3.50 -0.22 -6.56
N ILE A 113 3.76 -0.48 -5.29
CA ILE A 113 4.82 0.16 -4.51
C ILE A 113 5.82 -0.90 -4.08
N CYS A 114 7.08 -0.72 -4.44
CA CYS A 114 8.18 -1.59 -3.99
C CYS A 114 8.90 -0.91 -2.83
N ASN A 115 8.69 -1.38 -1.60
CA ASN A 115 9.27 -0.78 -0.39
C ASN A 115 10.50 -1.56 0.09
N ASP A 116 11.66 -0.90 0.08
CA ASP A 116 12.95 -1.47 0.54
C ASP A 116 13.23 -2.85 -0.10
N VAL A 117 12.84 -3.04 -1.38
CA VAL A 117 12.97 -4.33 -2.08
C VAL A 117 14.40 -4.69 -2.46
N LEU A 118 15.28 -3.69 -2.56
CA LEU A 118 16.71 -3.89 -2.83
C LEU A 118 17.45 -4.15 -1.52
N SER A 119 18.22 -5.23 -1.48
CA SER A 119 19.16 -5.54 -0.41
C SER A 119 20.60 -5.22 -0.83
N GLU A 120 21.53 -5.18 0.13
CA GLU A 120 22.96 -5.01 -0.18
C GLU A 120 23.49 -6.16 -1.05
N ASP A 121 22.91 -7.36 -0.91
CA ASP A 121 23.25 -8.54 -1.72
C ASP A 121 22.85 -8.39 -3.20
N ASP A 122 21.93 -7.46 -3.50
CA ASP A 122 21.48 -7.18 -4.87
C ASP A 122 22.37 -6.14 -5.59
N ILE A 123 23.35 -5.56 -4.89
CA ILE A 123 24.28 -4.56 -5.43
C ILE A 123 25.57 -5.26 -5.85
N LEU A 124 25.85 -5.27 -7.16
CA LEU A 124 27.04 -5.87 -7.80
C LEU A 124 28.34 -5.13 -7.47
#